data_AF-G7EEY9-F1
#
_entry.id   AF-G7EEY9-F1
#
_cell.length_a   1.000
_cell.length_b   1.000
_cell.length_c   1.000
_cell.angle_alpha   90.00
_cell.angle_beta   90.00
_cell.angle_gamma   90.00
#
_symmetry.space_group_name_H-M   'P 1'
#
loop_
_entity.id
_entity.type
_entity.pdbx_description
1 polymer ?
#
loop_
_entity_poly.entity_id
_entity_poly.type
_entity_poly.pdbx_seq_one_letter_code
_entity_poly.pdbx_strand_id
1 'polypeptide(L)'
;MKTLLPLLSLVLQAFLLLALTSFFSGFYNAYTVFAGGDPKLVAGHISSAIVVSLIQIIPALIGLFINTYVLNNRLNKNINSSAIFINISIFYAYLWILFIPLGTFLGIKQLIRLKNVSK
;
A
#
# COMPACT_ATOMS: atom_id res chain seq x y z
N MET A 1 22.39 6.71 -8.61
CA MET A 1 21.64 6.27 -7.40
C MET A 1 20.57 7.25 -6.89
N LYS A 2 20.65 8.57 -7.14
CA LYS A 2 19.72 9.58 -6.54
C LYS A 2 18.21 9.38 -6.87
N THR A 3 17.88 8.71 -7.97
CA THR A 3 16.50 8.51 -8.47
C THR A 3 16.00 7.07 -8.42
N LEU A 4 16.91 6.08 -8.34
CA LEU A 4 16.55 4.66 -8.40
C LEU A 4 15.80 4.18 -7.14
N LEU A 5 16.31 4.53 -5.95
CA LEU A 5 15.66 4.14 -4.68
C LEU A 5 14.25 4.72 -4.53
N PRO A 6 14.03 6.04 -4.78
CA PRO A 6 12.69 6.62 -4.78
C PRO A 6 11.76 5.91 -5.77
N LEU A 7 12.20 5.67 -7.01
CA LEU A 7 11.39 4.98 -8.02
C LEU A 7 11.03 3.55 -7.59
N LEU A 8 12.01 2.79 -7.11
CA LEU A 8 11.80 1.43 -6.60
C LEU A 8 10.78 1.42 -5.46
N SER A 9 10.84 2.41 -4.55
CA SER A 9 9.87 2.52 -3.45
C SER A 9 8.44 2.73 -3.95
N LEU A 10 8.25 3.49 -5.03
CA LEU A 10 6.94 3.74 -5.62
C LEU A 10 6.42 2.51 -6.37
N VAL A 11 7.28 1.82 -7.12
CA VAL A 11 6.93 0.58 -7.85
C VAL A 11 6.51 -0.50 -6.87
N LEU A 12 7.26 -0.68 -5.78
CA LEU A 12 6.91 -1.66 -4.75
C LEU A 12 5.60 -1.30 -4.04
N GLN A 13 5.35 -0.02 -3.76
CA GLN A 13 4.08 0.41 -3.18
C GLN A 13 2.89 0.24 -4.13
N ALA A 14 3.09 0.16 -5.45
CA ALA A 14 2.00 -0.14 -6.39
C ALA A 14 1.33 -1.49 -6.12
N PHE A 15 2.01 -2.42 -5.44
CA PHE A 15 1.40 -3.68 -5.00
C PHE A 15 0.23 -3.49 -4.03
N LEU A 16 0.09 -2.34 -3.35
CA LEU A 16 -1.13 -2.01 -2.60
C LEU A 16 -2.37 -1.99 -3.49
N LEU A 17 -2.25 -1.48 -4.72
CA LEU A 17 -3.35 -1.44 -5.67
C LEU A 17 -3.72 -2.86 -6.11
N LEU A 18 -2.72 -3.70 -6.35
CA LEU A 18 -2.94 -5.13 -6.65
C LEU A 18 -3.63 -5.83 -5.48
N ALA A 19 -3.17 -5.60 -4.24
CA ALA A 19 -3.76 -6.17 -3.04
C ALA A 19 -5.24 -5.79 -2.88
N LEU A 20 -5.58 -4.51 -3.06
CA LEU A 20 -6.96 -4.04 -3.02
C LEU A 20 -7.80 -4.67 -4.14
N THR A 21 -7.27 -4.73 -5.35
CA THR A 21 -7.98 -5.32 -6.50
C THR A 21 -8.27 -6.80 -6.28
N SER A 22 -7.29 -7.57 -5.78
CA SER A 22 -7.45 -8.99 -5.46
C SER A 22 -8.46 -9.19 -4.31
N PHE A 23 -8.42 -8.32 -3.30
CA PHE A 23 -9.36 -8.35 -2.20
C PHE A 23 -10.80 -8.14 -2.71
N PHE A 24 -11.08 -7.02 -3.37
CA PHE A 24 -12.43 -6.71 -3.84
C PHE A 24 -12.94 -7.68 -4.92
N SER A 25 -12.06 -8.14 -5.83
CA SER A 25 -12.47 -9.11 -6.85
C SER A 25 -12.87 -10.46 -6.24
N GLY A 26 -12.19 -10.92 -5.17
CA GLY A 26 -12.60 -12.13 -4.47
C GLY A 26 -13.94 -12.00 -3.74
N PHE A 27 -14.24 -10.84 -3.14
CA PHE A 27 -15.57 -10.56 -2.58
C PHE A 27 -16.64 -10.49 -3.67
N TYR A 28 -16.35 -9.88 -4.81
CA TYR A 28 -17.26 -9.87 -5.95
C TYR A 28 -17.55 -11.29 -6.44
N ASN A 29 -16.53 -12.13 -6.60
CA ASN A 29 -16.72 -13.53 -6.99
C ASN A 29 -17.57 -14.29 -5.97
N ALA A 30 -17.31 -14.11 -4.66
CA ALA A 30 -18.12 -14.70 -3.59
C ALA A 30 -19.60 -14.26 -3.67
N TYR A 31 -19.86 -13.01 -4.04
CA TYR A 31 -21.22 -12.50 -4.26
C TYR A 31 -21.89 -13.16 -5.47
N THR A 32 -21.20 -13.30 -6.60
CA THR A 32 -21.79 -13.89 -7.82
C THR A 32 -22.25 -15.33 -7.64
N VAL A 33 -21.53 -16.10 -6.82
CA VAL A 33 -21.84 -17.51 -6.54
C VAL A 33 -22.72 -17.70 -5.31
N PHE A 34 -23.04 -16.63 -4.58
CA PHE A 34 -23.87 -16.67 -3.37
C PHE A 34 -25.25 -17.27 -3.63
N ALA A 35 -25.87 -16.91 -4.76
CA ALA A 35 -27.17 -17.44 -5.18
C ALA A 35 -27.14 -18.95 -5.50
N GLY A 36 -25.95 -19.52 -5.73
CA GLY A 36 -25.76 -20.96 -5.97
C GLY A 36 -25.91 -21.82 -4.71
N GLY A 37 -25.99 -21.21 -3.51
CA GLY A 37 -26.32 -21.91 -2.27
C GLY A 37 -25.21 -22.78 -1.67
N ASP A 38 -23.99 -22.77 -2.22
CA ASP A 38 -22.83 -23.50 -1.66
C ASP A 38 -21.99 -22.59 -0.74
N PRO A 39 -22.15 -22.68 0.58
CA PRO A 39 -21.41 -21.84 1.53
C PRO A 39 -19.91 -22.14 1.53
N LYS A 40 -19.47 -23.35 1.16
CA LYS A 40 -18.04 -23.69 1.10
C LYS A 40 -17.36 -22.94 -0.03
N LEU A 41 -18.02 -22.82 -1.17
CA LEU A 41 -17.50 -22.13 -2.33
C LEU A 41 -17.42 -20.61 -2.08
N VAL A 42 -18.44 -20.01 -1.46
CA VAL A 42 -18.42 -18.61 -1.00
C VAL A 42 -17.26 -18.36 -0.03
N ALA A 43 -17.10 -19.21 0.98
CA ALA A 43 -15.99 -19.11 1.93
C ALA A 43 -14.61 -19.29 1.25
N GLY A 44 -14.53 -20.14 0.23
CA GLY A 44 -13.33 -20.34 -0.59
C GLY A 44 -12.88 -19.06 -1.30
N HIS A 45 -13.82 -18.33 -1.93
CA HIS A 45 -13.50 -17.06 -2.57
C HIS A 45 -13.05 -15.99 -1.57
N ILE A 46 -13.75 -15.85 -0.44
CA ILE A 46 -13.42 -14.86 0.59
C ILE A 46 -12.04 -15.16 1.19
N SER A 47 -11.77 -16.41 1.56
CA SER A 47 -10.49 -16.80 2.15
C SER A 47 -9.33 -16.62 1.16
N SER A 48 -9.52 -17.01 -0.11
CA SER A 48 -8.53 -16.79 -1.17
C SER A 48 -8.25 -15.30 -1.37
N ALA A 49 -9.28 -14.45 -1.40
CA ALA A 49 -9.14 -12.99 -1.54
C ALA A 49 -8.24 -12.41 -0.44
N ILE A 50 -8.50 -12.80 0.81
CA ILE A 50 -7.74 -12.36 1.97
C ILE A 50 -6.28 -12.82 1.85
N VAL A 51 -6.05 -14.12 1.60
CA VAL A 51 -4.68 -14.67 1.52
C VAL A 51 -3.87 -14.04 0.39
N VAL A 52 -4.44 -13.94 -0.81
CA VAL A 52 -3.76 -13.34 -1.97
C VAL A 52 -3.45 -11.86 -1.72
N SER A 53 -4.40 -11.11 -1.16
CA SER A 53 -4.17 -9.70 -0.82
C SER A 53 -3.04 -9.52 0.21
N LEU A 54 -2.96 -10.38 1.23
CA LEU A 54 -1.91 -10.35 2.25
C LEU A 54 -0.52 -10.62 1.65
N ILE A 55 -0.41 -11.58 0.73
CA ILE A 55 0.85 -11.88 0.04
C ILE A 55 1.31 -10.67 -0.78
N GLN A 56 0.37 -10.02 -1.49
CA GLN A 56 0.66 -8.84 -2.31
C GLN A 56 1.03 -7.60 -1.46
N ILE A 57 0.61 -7.53 -0.20
CA ILE A 57 1.03 -6.46 0.72
C ILE A 57 2.54 -6.54 1.05
N ILE A 58 3.17 -7.72 1.01
CA ILE A 58 4.57 -7.90 1.43
C ILE A 58 5.53 -7.01 0.62
N PRO A 59 5.52 -7.02 -0.73
CA PRO A 59 6.30 -6.05 -1.51
C PRO A 59 5.98 -4.60 -1.18
N ALA A 60 4.71 -4.27 -0.93
CA ALA A 60 4.31 -2.90 -0.60
C ALA A 60 4.88 -2.42 0.75
N LEU A 61 4.99 -3.31 1.74
CA LEU A 61 5.67 -3.01 3.01
C LEU A 61 7.14 -2.68 2.79
N ILE A 62 7.84 -3.45 1.95
CA ILE A 62 9.24 -3.18 1.59
C ILE A 62 9.34 -1.81 0.92
N GLY A 63 8.43 -1.50 -0.01
CA GLY A 63 8.33 -0.19 -0.65
C GLY A 63 8.12 0.95 0.35
N LEU A 64 7.26 0.76 1.36
CA LEU A 64 7.05 1.73 2.44
C LEU A 64 8.32 1.94 3.27
N PHE A 65 9.02 0.88 3.66
CA PHE A 65 10.27 1.00 4.41
C PHE A 65 11.32 1.79 3.63
N ILE A 66 11.52 1.48 2.35
CA ILE A 66 12.44 2.22 1.48
C ILE A 66 12.03 3.69 1.38
N ASN A 67 10.74 3.97 1.19
CA ASN A 67 10.23 5.34 1.11
C ASN A 67 10.54 6.12 2.39
N THR A 68 10.28 5.53 3.57
CA THR A 68 10.58 6.18 4.84
C THR A 68 12.07 6.43 5.05
N TYR A 69 12.93 5.51 4.62
CA TYR A 69 14.37 5.69 4.64
C TYR A 69 14.82 6.85 3.72
N VAL A 70 14.25 6.92 2.50
CA VAL A 70 14.52 8.01 1.55
C VAL A 70 14.08 9.36 2.13
N LEU A 71 12.88 9.46 2.70
CA LEU A 71 12.37 10.69 3.30
C LEU A 71 13.26 11.16 4.46
N ASN A 72 13.63 10.26 5.38
CA ASN A 72 14.51 10.60 6.51
C ASN A 72 15.90 11.08 6.05
N ASN A 73 16.49 10.41 5.06
CA ASN A 73 17.77 10.82 4.51
C ASN A 73 17.73 12.20 3.85
N ARG A 74 16.59 12.57 3.24
CA ARG A 74 16.40 13.88 2.62
C ARG A 74 16.18 14.97 3.65
N LEU A 75 15.41 14.69 4.71
CA LEU A 75 15.26 15.59 5.87
C LEU A 75 16.62 15.93 6.48
N ASN A 76 17.42 14.90 6.83
CA ASN A 76 18.70 15.11 7.49
C ASN A 76 19.72 15.88 6.64
N LYS A 77 19.57 15.87 5.31
CA LYS A 77 20.49 16.52 4.37
C LYS A 77 19.96 17.85 3.81
N ASN A 78 18.79 18.33 4.24
CA ASN A 78 18.09 19.49 3.65
C ASN A 78 18.01 19.44 2.12
N ILE A 79 17.78 18.24 1.56
CA ILE A 79 17.67 18.05 0.11
C ILE A 79 16.20 18.16 -0.29
N ASN A 80 15.89 19.10 -1.18
CA ASN A 80 14.55 19.21 -1.76
C ASN A 80 14.11 17.90 -2.42
N SER A 81 12.92 17.44 -2.03
CA SER A 81 12.27 16.30 -2.67
C SER A 81 11.49 16.77 -3.89
N SER A 82 11.43 15.94 -4.93
CA SER A 82 10.57 16.23 -6.08
C SER A 82 9.11 16.25 -5.62
N ALA A 83 8.37 17.28 -6.02
CA ALA A 83 6.94 17.43 -5.72
C ALA A 83 6.13 16.20 -6.17
N ILE A 84 6.49 15.62 -7.32
CA ILE A 84 5.86 14.40 -7.85
C ILE A 84 6.03 13.23 -6.88
N PHE A 85 7.25 13.01 -6.38
CA PHE A 85 7.52 11.93 -5.44
C PHE A 85 6.76 12.10 -4.13
N ILE A 86 6.65 13.34 -3.61
CA ILE A 86 5.87 13.64 -2.41
C ILE A 86 4.39 13.33 -2.66
N ASN A 87 3.80 13.83 -3.74
CA ASN A 87 2.37 13.65 -4.03
C ASN A 87 1.99 12.17 -4.18
N ILE A 88 2.81 11.38 -4.89
CA ILE A 88 2.56 9.94 -5.01
C ILE A 88 2.74 9.23 -3.65
N SER A 89 3.71 9.65 -2.84
CA SER A 89 3.89 9.08 -1.50
C SER A 89 2.73 9.40 -0.56
N ILE A 90 2.15 10.59 -0.66
CA ILE A 90 0.93 10.98 0.08
C ILE A 90 -0.24 10.08 -0.36
N PHE A 91 -0.42 9.87 -1.66
CA PHE A 91 -1.44 8.98 -2.20
C PHE A 91 -1.33 7.56 -1.61
N TYR A 92 -0.14 6.97 -1.62
CA TYR A 92 0.06 5.65 -1.03
C TYR A 92 -0.13 5.63 0.49
N ALA A 93 0.25 6.70 1.19
CA ALA A 93 0.02 6.81 2.64
C ALA A 93 -1.48 6.82 2.98
N TYR A 94 -2.33 7.43 2.14
CA TYR A 94 -3.77 7.32 2.26
C TYR A 94 -4.30 5.92 1.93
N LEU A 95 -3.74 5.24 0.92
CA LEU A 95 -4.12 3.85 0.62
C LEU A 95 -3.83 2.91 1.79
N TRP A 96 -2.72 3.12 2.49
CA TRP A 96 -2.39 2.35 3.70
C TRP A 96 -3.46 2.47 4.79
N ILE A 97 -4.14 3.62 4.90
CA ILE A 97 -5.18 3.84 5.91
C ILE A 97 -6.35 2.86 5.76
N LEU A 98 -6.62 2.39 4.54
CA LEU A 98 -7.68 1.42 4.25
C LEU A 98 -7.42 0.04 4.85
N PHE A 99 -6.16 -0.28 5.20
CA PHE A 99 -5.77 -1.58 5.77
C PHE A 99 -5.76 -1.50 7.30
N ILE A 100 -6.92 -1.67 7.94
CA ILE A 100 -7.08 -1.62 9.41
C ILE A 100 -6.61 -2.94 10.06
N PRO A 101 -5.94 -2.92 11.22
CA PRO A 101 -5.46 -1.74 11.96
C PRO A 101 -4.01 -1.33 11.60
N LEU A 102 -3.19 -2.27 11.14
CA LEU A 102 -1.75 -2.07 10.96
C LEU A 102 -1.41 -1.05 9.88
N GLY A 103 -2.10 -1.10 8.74
CA GLY A 103 -1.90 -0.15 7.65
C GLY A 103 -2.28 1.27 8.05
N THR A 104 -3.32 1.46 8.85
CA THR A 104 -3.70 2.77 9.38
C THR A 104 -2.59 3.41 10.19
N PHE A 105 -1.97 2.67 11.11
CA PHE A 105 -0.84 3.16 11.88
C PHE A 105 0.35 3.55 10.98
N LEU A 106 0.66 2.72 9.98
CA LEU A 106 1.76 2.97 9.04
C LEU A 106 1.49 4.20 8.14
N GLY A 107 0.28 4.31 7.60
CA GLY A 107 -0.15 5.41 6.74
C GLY A 107 -0.10 6.75 7.45
N ILE A 108 -0.64 6.84 8.67
CA ILE A 108 -0.58 8.06 9.49
C ILE A 108 0.88 8.46 9.77
N LYS A 109 1.72 7.49 10.16
CA LYS A 109 3.14 7.75 10.41
C LYS A 109 3.88 8.26 9.17
N GLN A 110 3.52 7.77 7.99
CA GLN A 110 4.08 8.24 6.72
C GLN A 110 3.60 9.66 6.37
N LEU A 111 2.32 9.98 6.58
CA LEU A 111 1.76 11.33 6.36
C LEU A 111 2.44 12.39 7.25
N ILE A 112 2.65 12.09 8.53
CA ILE A 112 3.35 12.99 9.47
C ILE A 112 4.76 13.31 8.97
N ARG A 113 5.49 12.31 8.46
CA ARG A 113 6.83 12.50 7.89
C ARG A 113 6.81 13.35 6.62
N LEU A 114 5.87 13.07 5.72
CA LEU A 114 5.74 13.81 4.46
C LEU A 114 5.45 15.30 4.71
N LYS A 115 4.62 15.62 5.71
CA LYS A 115 4.36 17.01 6.14
C LYS A 115 5.62 17.76 6.60
N ASN A 116 6.60 17.06 7.14
CA ASN A 116 7.87 17.66 7.58
C ASN A 116 8.86 17.84 6.41
N VAL A 117 8.73 17.05 5.35
CA VAL A 117 9.59 17.13 4.14
C VAL A 117 9.09 18.19 3.15
N SER A 118 7.79 18.48 3.16
CA SER A 118 7.15 19.44 2.24
C SER A 118 7.15 20.88 2.74
N LYS A 119 7.69 21.16 3.94
CA LYS A 119 7.88 22.51 4.49
C LYS A 119 9.27 23.02 4.12
#